data_AF-A0A7C5VZX5-F1
#
_entry.id   AF-A0A7C5VZX5-F1
#
_cell.length_a   1.000
_cell.length_b   1.000
_cell.length_c   1.000
_cell.angle_alpha   90.00
_cell.angle_beta   90.00
_cell.angle_gamma   90.00
#
_symmetry.space_group_name_H-M   'P 1'
#
loop_
_entity.id
_entity.type
_entity.pdbx_description
1 polymer ?
#
loop_
_entity_poly.entity_id
_entity_poly.type
_entity_poly.pdbx_seq_one_letter_code
_entity_poly.pdbx_strand_id
1 'polypeptide(L)'
;MEKGVKFLLKEIIDEYGVYEIKRADRCAELLSLKYGGYSEDFLPISKALDYGILEDLLRVKLEHRSRDSLDLLVSRLIVRMNIQEYKARWIVSVWSFALGIIEDDGDVRLTEYRKKIVVGKGESVEYDSLYRAIEEIEPGGEIEVMPGIYYGHYRIKKPLTITGSSKESVILESDMLPVFSILETGKCIIKNLTIRGVGNTERDKTNLVVVSRSSVHILDCDIRSASLSGILGYGKGADLYLKDSSISMCNQSGIVVSDDARCTLEGVSLYSNSGAQILARDNANLFVFNSQISNGNNAGIRVDSESNLFCDVSEIANNKRAGIIISYNSCATIKNSRINNNRASGITVSNMSCTTIEDCQIYQNGISGIRFDKNSDFFNYASNVKDGVVTINTSKDDIEDDLKSEAIDEFVKNPPPTDVPHPPDTLESAVIEISFILIFEVIGMIMIEVLGVLFGIRIGLGYMLLIMGIVGAITGFGYIIRKY
;
A
#
# COMPACT_ATOMS: atom_id res chain seq x y z
N MET A 1 -27.79 0.52 -18.98
CA MET A 1 -26.92 1.61 -19.46
C MET A 1 -27.33 2.86 -18.71
N GLU A 2 -26.48 3.34 -17.80
CA GLU A 2 -26.69 4.62 -17.12
C GLU A 2 -26.80 5.73 -18.18
N LYS A 3 -27.92 6.47 -18.18
CA LYS A 3 -28.10 7.61 -19.08
C LYS A 3 -27.12 8.72 -18.69
N GLY A 4 -26.37 9.26 -19.65
CA GLY A 4 -25.44 10.36 -19.41
C GLY A 4 -26.14 11.65 -18.95
N VAL A 5 -25.46 12.47 -18.15
CA VAL A 5 -26.02 13.69 -17.53
C VAL A 5 -26.61 14.67 -18.55
N LYS A 6 -26.06 14.74 -19.77
CA LYS A 6 -26.57 15.62 -20.84
C LYS A 6 -27.97 15.24 -21.32
N PHE A 7 -28.28 13.95 -21.38
CA PHE A 7 -29.61 13.46 -21.74
C PHE A 7 -30.62 13.67 -20.62
N LEU A 8 -30.21 13.47 -19.37
CA LEU A 8 -31.05 13.75 -18.20
C LEU A 8 -31.40 15.23 -18.14
N LEU A 9 -30.41 16.12 -18.32
CA LEU A 9 -30.63 17.56 -18.33
C LEU A 9 -31.55 17.98 -19.47
N LYS A 10 -31.40 17.40 -20.68
CA LYS A 10 -32.29 17.64 -21.81
C LYS A 10 -33.72 17.22 -21.51
N GLU A 11 -33.93 16.00 -20.99
CA GLU A 11 -35.28 15.52 -20.61
C GLU A 11 -35.93 16.42 -19.56
N ILE A 12 -35.16 16.90 -18.57
CA ILE A 12 -35.66 17.84 -17.56
C ILE A 12 -36.05 19.18 -18.21
N ILE A 13 -35.23 19.71 -19.13
CA ILE A 13 -35.55 20.94 -19.86
C ILE A 13 -36.81 20.76 -20.71
N ASP A 14 -36.96 19.62 -21.37
CA ASP A 14 -38.11 19.32 -22.23
C ASP A 14 -39.40 19.15 -21.41
N GLU A 15 -39.32 18.59 -20.18
CA GLU A 15 -40.46 18.33 -19.31
C GLU A 15 -40.89 19.55 -18.47
N TYR A 16 -39.93 20.26 -17.87
CA TYR A 16 -40.19 21.35 -16.91
C TYR A 16 -39.95 22.75 -17.49
N GLY A 17 -39.23 22.84 -18.61
CA GLY A 17 -38.81 24.11 -19.19
C GLY A 17 -37.58 24.70 -18.51
N VAL A 18 -36.89 25.58 -19.25
CA VAL A 18 -35.64 26.22 -18.85
C VAL A 18 -35.78 27.10 -17.60
N TYR A 19 -36.96 27.71 -17.39
CA TYR A 19 -37.20 28.62 -16.27
C TYR A 19 -37.26 27.91 -14.91
N GLU A 20 -37.78 26.68 -14.87
CA GLU A 20 -37.91 25.90 -13.64
C GLU A 20 -36.56 25.40 -13.11
N ILE A 21 -35.57 25.24 -13.99
CA ILE A 21 -34.23 24.77 -13.62
C ILE A 21 -33.21 25.90 -13.44
N LYS A 22 -33.65 27.16 -13.42
CA LYS A 22 -32.75 28.31 -13.35
C LYS A 22 -31.95 28.38 -12.03
N ARG A 23 -32.45 27.75 -10.97
CA ARG A 23 -31.76 27.69 -9.67
C ARG A 23 -30.91 26.42 -9.57
N ALA A 24 -29.67 26.56 -9.10
CA ALA A 24 -28.73 25.45 -8.96
C ALA A 24 -29.25 24.34 -8.04
N ASP A 25 -29.87 24.68 -6.92
CA ASP A 25 -30.45 23.72 -5.97
C ASP A 25 -31.56 22.88 -6.63
N ARG A 26 -32.49 23.54 -7.33
CA ARG A 26 -33.59 22.88 -8.02
C ARG A 26 -33.13 22.00 -9.17
N CYS A 27 -32.14 22.45 -9.94
CA CYS A 27 -31.53 21.67 -11.01
C CYS A 27 -30.88 20.38 -10.47
N ALA A 28 -30.11 20.48 -9.38
CA ALA A 28 -29.47 19.32 -8.75
C ALA A 28 -30.49 18.32 -8.19
N GLU A 29 -31.58 18.80 -7.60
CA GLU A 29 -32.69 17.98 -7.09
C GLU A 29 -33.34 17.17 -8.22
N LEU A 30 -33.71 17.82 -9.33
CA LEU A 30 -34.34 17.16 -10.48
C LEU A 30 -33.42 16.16 -11.16
N LEU A 31 -32.12 16.48 -11.29
CA LEU A 31 -31.11 15.55 -11.80
C LEU A 31 -31.03 14.29 -10.92
N SER A 32 -30.98 14.47 -9.61
CA SER A 32 -30.90 13.36 -8.66
C SER A 32 -32.17 12.49 -8.70
N LEU A 33 -33.34 13.12 -8.81
CA LEU A 33 -34.63 12.43 -8.89
C LEU A 33 -34.78 11.62 -10.17
N LYS A 34 -34.39 12.16 -11.33
CA LYS A 34 -34.41 11.44 -12.62
C LYS A 34 -33.35 10.33 -12.68
N TYR A 35 -32.20 10.52 -12.04
CA TYR A 35 -31.13 9.51 -12.01
C TYR A 35 -31.44 8.36 -11.03
N GLY A 36 -32.22 8.62 -9.99
CA GLY A 36 -32.50 7.64 -8.92
C GLY A 36 -31.42 7.62 -7.83
N GLY A 37 -30.63 8.68 -7.69
CA GLY A 37 -29.54 8.78 -6.71
C GLY A 37 -28.67 10.02 -6.91
N TYR A 38 -27.64 10.18 -6.09
CA TYR A 38 -26.65 11.27 -6.24
C TYR A 38 -25.53 10.85 -7.20
N SER A 39 -25.05 11.82 -8.00
CA SER A 39 -23.82 11.72 -8.78
C SER A 39 -22.95 12.94 -8.53
N GLU A 40 -21.63 12.76 -8.43
CA GLU A 40 -20.67 13.86 -8.29
C GLU A 40 -20.70 14.82 -9.48
N ASP A 41 -21.15 14.34 -10.66
CA ASP A 41 -21.28 15.12 -11.89
C ASP A 41 -22.37 16.19 -11.81
N PHE A 42 -23.36 16.06 -10.93
CA PHE A 42 -24.49 16.99 -10.87
C PHE A 42 -24.09 18.34 -10.27
N LEU A 43 -23.17 18.35 -9.30
CA LEU A 43 -22.73 19.56 -8.62
C LEU A 43 -22.09 20.59 -9.57
N PRO A 44 -21.09 20.26 -10.41
CA PRO A 44 -20.52 21.23 -11.35
C PRO A 44 -21.54 21.71 -12.39
N ILE A 45 -22.45 20.84 -12.85
CA ILE A 45 -23.50 21.19 -13.83
C ILE A 45 -24.50 22.18 -13.26
N SER A 46 -25.02 21.90 -12.07
CA SER A 46 -26.02 22.76 -11.43
C SER A 46 -25.41 24.07 -10.95
N LYS A 47 -24.21 24.03 -10.35
CA LYS A 47 -23.51 25.21 -9.85
C LYS A 47 -23.17 26.20 -10.95
N ALA A 48 -22.97 25.76 -12.19
CA ALA A 48 -22.73 26.64 -13.33
C ALA A 48 -23.87 27.66 -13.56
N LEU A 49 -25.09 27.36 -13.12
CA LEU A 49 -26.23 28.29 -13.14
C LEU A 49 -25.97 29.56 -12.32
N ASP A 50 -25.34 29.42 -11.15
CA ASP A 50 -24.99 30.55 -10.29
C ASP A 50 -23.96 31.48 -10.94
N TYR A 51 -23.26 31.01 -11.97
CA TYR A 51 -22.26 31.75 -12.74
C TYR A 51 -22.76 32.20 -14.12
N GLY A 52 -24.07 32.11 -14.34
CA GLY A 52 -24.77 32.69 -15.49
C GLY A 52 -24.63 31.90 -16.79
N ILE A 53 -24.29 30.61 -16.73
CA ILE A 53 -24.12 29.78 -17.94
C ILE A 53 -25.37 29.77 -18.82
N LEU A 54 -26.54 29.80 -18.20
CA LEU A 54 -27.81 29.69 -18.90
C LEU A 54 -28.11 30.96 -19.71
N GLU A 55 -27.96 32.14 -19.11
CA GLU A 55 -28.11 33.42 -19.80
C GLU A 55 -27.11 33.56 -20.94
N ASP A 56 -25.87 33.13 -20.70
CA ASP A 56 -24.78 33.20 -21.65
C ASP A 56 -25.05 32.29 -22.87
N LEU A 57 -25.53 31.07 -22.68
CA LEU A 57 -25.85 30.13 -23.76
C LEU A 57 -27.14 30.49 -24.51
N LEU A 58 -28.16 31.01 -23.82
CA LEU A 58 -29.38 31.49 -24.47
C LEU A 58 -29.08 32.66 -25.43
N ARG A 59 -28.13 33.52 -25.10
CA ARG A 59 -27.64 34.57 -26.02
C ARG A 59 -26.97 33.97 -27.26
N VAL A 60 -26.10 32.98 -27.08
CA VAL A 60 -25.46 32.27 -28.21
C VAL A 60 -26.53 31.67 -29.13
N LYS A 61 -27.57 31.03 -28.56
CA LYS A 61 -28.68 30.43 -29.30
C LYS A 61 -29.46 31.46 -30.11
N LEU A 62 -29.80 32.60 -29.50
CA LEU A 62 -30.55 33.67 -30.18
C LEU A 62 -29.74 34.31 -31.31
N GLU A 63 -28.45 34.53 -31.08
CA GLU A 63 -27.58 35.27 -32.01
C GLU A 63 -26.94 34.39 -33.10
N HIS A 64 -27.22 33.07 -33.12
CA HIS A 64 -26.71 32.11 -34.11
C HIS A 64 -25.18 32.16 -34.24
N ARG A 65 -24.46 32.36 -33.12
CA ARG A 65 -23.01 32.56 -33.15
C ARG A 65 -22.21 31.27 -33.35
N SER A 66 -20.99 31.41 -33.88
CA SER A 66 -20.04 30.34 -34.20
C SER A 66 -19.46 29.62 -32.96
N ARG A 67 -18.70 28.55 -33.23
CA ARG A 67 -17.92 27.77 -32.25
C ARG A 67 -17.01 28.64 -31.36
N ASP A 68 -16.48 29.75 -31.90
CA ASP A 68 -15.66 30.71 -31.16
C ASP A 68 -16.40 31.34 -29.96
N SER A 69 -17.73 31.43 -30.04
CA SER A 69 -18.55 31.95 -28.94
C SER A 69 -18.66 30.98 -27.77
N LEU A 70 -18.62 29.67 -28.04
CA LEU A 70 -18.54 28.66 -26.99
C LEU A 70 -17.17 28.66 -26.32
N ASP A 71 -16.07 28.85 -27.07
CA ASP A 71 -14.72 28.98 -26.52
C ASP A 71 -14.57 30.22 -25.61
N LEU A 72 -15.24 31.32 -25.96
CA LEU A 72 -15.30 32.50 -25.10
C LEU A 72 -16.10 32.25 -23.81
N LEU A 73 -17.12 31.39 -23.86
CA LEU A 73 -17.86 30.97 -22.67
C LEU A 73 -17.03 30.07 -21.77
N VAL A 74 -16.29 29.13 -22.35
CA VAL A 74 -15.33 28.30 -21.62
C VAL A 74 -14.33 29.16 -20.87
N SER A 75 -13.67 30.10 -21.57
CA SER A 75 -12.72 31.04 -20.97
C SER A 75 -13.33 31.83 -19.80
N ARG A 76 -14.58 32.27 -19.93
CA ARG A 76 -15.30 32.99 -18.86
C ARG A 76 -15.64 32.08 -17.68
N LEU A 77 -16.09 30.86 -17.94
CA LEU A 77 -16.48 29.91 -16.91
C LEU A 77 -15.27 29.48 -16.06
N ILE A 78 -14.11 29.27 -16.69
CA ILE A 78 -12.82 29.02 -16.01
C ILE A 78 -12.56 30.07 -14.94
N VAL A 79 -12.64 31.34 -15.33
CA VAL A 79 -12.36 32.48 -14.43
C VAL A 79 -13.43 32.61 -13.34
N ARG A 80 -14.71 32.48 -13.69
CA ARG A 80 -15.83 32.67 -12.76
C ARG A 80 -15.93 31.58 -11.70
N MET A 81 -15.81 30.32 -12.13
CA MET A 81 -15.96 29.16 -11.26
C MET A 81 -14.64 28.72 -10.61
N ASN A 82 -13.51 29.28 -11.06
CA ASN A 82 -12.16 28.82 -10.70
C ASN A 82 -12.00 27.31 -10.95
N ILE A 83 -12.36 26.87 -12.16
CA ILE A 83 -12.31 25.46 -12.59
C ILE A 83 -11.36 25.29 -13.77
N GLN A 84 -10.85 24.08 -13.94
CA GLN A 84 -9.98 23.71 -15.06
C GLN A 84 -10.74 23.78 -16.40
N GLU A 85 -10.00 24.01 -17.49
CA GLU A 85 -10.56 24.22 -18.83
C GLU A 85 -11.45 23.05 -19.30
N TYR A 86 -11.04 21.80 -19.10
CA TYR A 86 -11.87 20.65 -19.46
C TYR A 86 -13.21 20.61 -18.73
N LYS A 87 -13.26 21.00 -17.44
CA LYS A 87 -14.53 21.07 -16.69
C LYS A 87 -15.42 22.16 -17.28
N ALA A 88 -14.84 23.31 -17.61
CA ALA A 88 -15.58 24.38 -18.27
C ALA A 88 -16.10 23.96 -19.65
N ARG A 89 -15.27 23.31 -20.48
CA ARG A 89 -15.65 22.76 -21.79
C ARG A 89 -16.76 21.72 -21.68
N TRP A 90 -16.63 20.80 -20.74
CA TRP A 90 -17.64 19.78 -20.49
C TRP A 90 -18.97 20.38 -20.01
N ILE A 91 -18.94 21.28 -19.02
CA ILE A 91 -20.15 21.98 -18.55
C ILE A 91 -20.82 22.74 -19.70
N VAL A 92 -20.04 23.49 -20.49
CA VAL A 92 -20.56 24.22 -21.65
C VAL A 92 -21.15 23.28 -22.70
N SER A 93 -20.52 22.14 -22.97
CA SER A 93 -21.04 21.12 -23.89
C SER A 93 -22.35 20.51 -23.41
N VAL A 94 -22.42 20.07 -22.14
CA VAL A 94 -23.63 19.48 -21.53
C VAL A 94 -24.81 20.44 -21.63
N TRP A 95 -24.62 21.71 -21.24
CA TRP A 95 -25.68 22.71 -21.32
C TRP A 95 -26.01 23.10 -22.77
N SER A 96 -25.03 23.19 -23.67
CA SER A 96 -25.26 23.50 -25.09
C SER A 96 -26.10 22.42 -25.77
N PHE A 97 -25.81 21.15 -25.49
CA PHE A 97 -26.59 20.02 -25.98
C PHE A 97 -28.01 20.03 -25.43
N ALA A 98 -28.15 20.20 -24.11
CA ALA A 98 -29.45 20.20 -23.44
C ALA A 98 -30.35 21.35 -23.94
N LEU A 99 -29.76 22.51 -24.27
CA LEU A 99 -30.46 23.65 -24.87
C LEU A 99 -30.65 23.52 -26.39
N GLY A 100 -30.12 22.48 -27.05
CA GLY A 100 -30.22 22.29 -28.50
C GLY A 100 -29.45 23.34 -29.31
N ILE A 101 -28.32 23.81 -28.79
CA ILE A 101 -27.37 24.70 -29.49
C ILE A 101 -26.42 23.89 -30.37
N ILE A 102 -26.04 22.70 -29.90
CA ILE A 102 -25.24 21.72 -30.63
C ILE A 102 -26.05 20.44 -30.81
N GLU A 103 -25.78 19.71 -31.89
CA GLU A 103 -26.34 18.37 -32.11
C GLU A 103 -25.66 17.32 -31.21
N ASP A 104 -26.22 16.11 -31.16
CA ASP A 104 -25.59 15.00 -30.44
C ASP A 104 -24.28 14.61 -31.11
N ASP A 105 -23.17 14.95 -30.48
CA ASP A 105 -21.81 14.64 -30.92
C ASP A 105 -21.33 13.24 -30.46
N GLY A 106 -22.25 12.40 -29.98
CA GLY A 106 -21.92 11.18 -29.25
C GLY A 106 -21.76 11.49 -27.76
N ASP A 107 -22.01 10.50 -26.91
CA ASP A 107 -22.05 10.67 -25.46
C ASP A 107 -20.65 11.00 -24.91
N VAL A 108 -20.21 12.27 -24.99
CA VAL A 108 -18.95 12.75 -24.45
C VAL A 108 -19.02 12.70 -22.92
N ARG A 109 -18.86 11.48 -22.40
CA ARG A 109 -18.55 11.24 -21.00
C ARG A 109 -17.24 11.95 -20.70
N LEU A 110 -17.04 12.39 -19.45
CA LEU A 110 -15.76 12.92 -18.93
C LEU A 110 -14.54 12.04 -19.29
N THR A 111 -14.77 10.77 -19.67
CA THR A 111 -13.76 9.82 -20.14
C THR A 111 -13.22 10.07 -21.55
N GLU A 112 -13.94 10.75 -22.46
CA GLU A 112 -13.47 10.99 -23.85
C GLU A 112 -12.67 12.28 -24.03
N TYR A 113 -12.68 13.18 -23.03
CA TYR A 113 -11.74 14.30 -22.94
C TYR A 113 -10.46 13.98 -22.16
N ARG A 114 -10.26 12.72 -21.75
CA ARG A 114 -8.97 12.31 -21.17
C ARG A 114 -7.93 12.37 -22.29
N LYS A 115 -7.20 13.48 -22.36
CA LYS A 115 -6.03 13.61 -23.22
C LYS A 115 -5.12 12.43 -22.90
N LYS A 116 -5.09 11.45 -23.81
CA LYS A 116 -4.19 10.31 -23.73
C LYS A 116 -2.83 10.81 -24.19
N ILE A 117 -1.94 11.03 -23.25
CA ILE A 117 -0.59 11.48 -23.53
C ILE A 117 0.29 10.25 -23.77
N VAL A 118 1.03 10.22 -24.88
CA VAL A 118 2.00 9.16 -25.16
C VAL A 118 3.42 9.65 -24.84
N VAL A 119 4.10 8.92 -23.96
CA VAL A 119 5.47 9.18 -23.52
C VAL A 119 6.41 8.13 -24.12
N GLY A 120 7.49 8.53 -24.78
CA GLY A 120 8.43 7.59 -25.41
C GLY A 120 9.73 8.24 -25.88
N LYS A 121 10.57 7.46 -26.55
CA LYS A 121 11.75 7.99 -27.25
C LYS A 121 11.54 7.78 -28.75
N GLY A 122 11.08 8.80 -29.47
CA GLY A 122 10.80 8.72 -30.91
C GLY A 122 10.14 9.98 -31.48
N GLU A 123 10.07 10.10 -32.81
CA GLU A 123 9.50 11.28 -33.49
C GLU A 123 7.96 11.37 -33.41
N SER A 124 7.28 10.29 -33.00
CA SER A 124 5.83 10.16 -32.95
C SER A 124 5.22 10.21 -31.54
N VAL A 125 5.99 10.66 -30.54
CA VAL A 125 5.51 10.79 -29.14
C VAL A 125 5.40 12.25 -28.72
N GLU A 126 4.39 12.55 -27.90
CA GLU A 126 4.13 13.92 -27.43
C GLU A 126 5.16 14.36 -26.38
N TYR A 127 5.70 13.42 -25.60
CA TYR A 127 6.66 13.72 -24.53
C TYR A 127 7.81 12.70 -24.52
N ASP A 128 9.02 13.20 -24.32
CA ASP A 128 10.23 12.41 -24.09
C ASP A 128 10.48 12.11 -22.59
N SER A 129 9.69 12.73 -21.72
CA SER A 129 9.83 12.69 -20.27
C SER A 129 8.50 12.43 -19.58
N LEU A 130 8.42 11.33 -18.82
CA LEU A 130 7.26 11.00 -17.98
C LEU A 130 7.01 12.08 -16.93
N TYR A 131 8.07 12.74 -16.44
CA TYR A 131 7.95 13.83 -15.47
C TYR A 131 7.13 14.99 -16.05
N ARG A 132 7.46 15.44 -17.27
CA ARG A 132 6.73 16.53 -17.94
C ARG A 132 5.29 16.13 -18.24
N ALA A 133 5.08 14.90 -18.72
CA ALA A 133 3.72 14.41 -18.96
C ALA A 133 2.88 14.43 -17.68
N ILE A 134 3.42 14.02 -16.53
CA ILE A 134 2.71 14.08 -15.24
C ILE A 134 2.44 15.53 -14.83
N GLU A 135 3.36 16.47 -15.04
CA GLU A 135 3.13 17.88 -14.71
C GLU A 135 2.04 18.51 -15.56
N GLU A 136 2.06 18.28 -16.87
CA GLU A 136 1.16 18.93 -17.83
C GLU A 136 -0.20 18.25 -17.95
N ILE A 137 -0.30 16.94 -17.67
CA ILE A 137 -1.57 16.24 -17.83
C ILE A 137 -2.63 16.79 -16.88
N GLU A 138 -3.86 16.91 -17.36
CA GLU A 138 -4.96 17.35 -16.50
C GLU A 138 -5.33 16.27 -15.47
N PRO A 139 -5.86 16.66 -14.29
CA PRO A 139 -6.40 15.71 -13.31
C PRO A 139 -7.41 14.74 -13.93
N GLY A 140 -7.14 13.45 -13.82
CA GLY A 140 -7.94 12.34 -14.37
C GLY A 140 -7.45 11.82 -15.72
N GLY A 141 -6.42 12.44 -16.31
CA GLY A 141 -5.87 12.04 -17.61
C GLY A 141 -5.14 10.70 -17.61
N GLU A 142 -4.84 10.21 -18.81
CA GLU A 142 -4.17 8.93 -19.04
C GLU A 142 -2.83 9.13 -19.76
N ILE A 143 -1.79 8.51 -19.22
CA ILE A 143 -0.46 8.48 -19.80
C ILE A 143 -0.17 7.06 -20.27
N GLU A 144 0.11 6.90 -21.55
CA GLU A 144 0.69 5.67 -22.11
C GLU A 144 2.20 5.84 -22.22
N VAL A 145 2.94 4.87 -21.69
CA VAL A 145 4.40 4.86 -21.66
C VAL A 145 4.90 3.79 -22.62
N MET A 146 5.62 4.22 -23.64
CA MET A 146 6.22 3.36 -24.65
C MET A 146 7.46 2.65 -24.08
N PRO A 147 7.96 1.60 -24.74
CA PRO A 147 9.14 0.86 -24.27
C PRO A 147 10.34 1.77 -24.02
N GLY A 148 11.00 1.59 -22.88
CA GLY A 148 12.14 2.38 -22.47
C GLY A 148 12.42 2.30 -20.98
N ILE A 149 13.63 2.75 -20.61
CA ILE A 149 14.01 2.99 -19.23
C ILE A 149 13.86 4.48 -18.94
N TYR A 150 13.05 4.79 -17.92
CA TYR A 150 12.73 6.13 -17.48
C TYR A 150 13.26 6.33 -16.07
N TYR A 151 14.19 7.27 -15.94
CA TYR A 151 14.81 7.60 -14.68
C TYR A 151 14.09 8.76 -14.01
N GLY A 152 13.74 8.61 -12.73
CA GLY A 152 13.26 9.75 -11.95
C GLY A 152 12.40 9.44 -10.73
N HIS A 153 12.05 10.52 -10.04
CA HIS A 153 11.08 10.56 -8.94
C HIS A 153 9.81 11.25 -9.43
N TYR A 154 8.68 10.55 -9.33
CA TYR A 154 7.39 11.03 -9.81
C TYR A 154 6.47 11.38 -8.62
N ARG A 155 6.30 12.68 -8.39
CA ARG A 155 5.34 13.21 -7.41
C ARG A 155 3.96 13.32 -8.06
N ILE A 156 3.06 12.44 -7.65
CA ILE A 156 1.67 12.48 -8.11
C ILE A 156 0.86 13.19 -7.02
N LYS A 157 0.22 14.30 -7.39
CA LYS A 157 -0.63 15.15 -6.53
C LYS A 157 -2.03 15.39 -7.11
N LYS A 158 -2.38 14.64 -8.15
CA LYS A 158 -3.66 14.71 -8.86
C LYS A 158 -4.08 13.32 -9.32
N PRO A 159 -5.38 13.05 -9.51
CA PRO A 159 -5.81 11.79 -10.08
C PRO A 159 -5.19 11.62 -11.47
N LEU A 160 -4.75 10.42 -11.84
CA LEU A 160 -4.31 10.08 -13.19
C LEU A 160 -4.15 8.56 -13.37
N THR A 161 -4.01 8.13 -14.62
CA THR A 161 -3.66 6.74 -14.97
C THR A 161 -2.32 6.72 -15.71
N ILE A 162 -1.39 5.86 -15.29
CA ILE A 162 -0.14 5.56 -16.00
C ILE A 162 -0.19 4.11 -16.47
N THR A 163 0.03 3.91 -17.77
CA THR A 163 -0.04 2.61 -18.44
C THR A 163 1.25 2.37 -19.19
N GLY A 164 2.03 1.38 -18.80
CA GLY A 164 3.07 0.87 -19.70
C GLY A 164 2.44 0.10 -20.85
N SER A 165 3.03 0.21 -22.03
CA SER A 165 2.70 -0.62 -23.19
C SER A 165 3.09 -2.09 -22.98
N SER A 166 4.10 -2.36 -22.15
CA SER A 166 4.51 -3.70 -21.73
C SER A 166 5.28 -3.64 -20.41
N LYS A 167 4.94 -4.54 -19.48
CA LYS A 167 5.66 -4.66 -18.20
C LYS A 167 7.13 -5.05 -18.35
N GLU A 168 7.47 -5.79 -19.41
CA GLU A 168 8.84 -6.27 -19.66
C GLU A 168 9.77 -5.17 -20.21
N SER A 169 9.20 -4.16 -20.87
CA SER A 169 9.98 -3.18 -21.64
C SER A 169 9.81 -1.73 -21.18
N VAL A 170 8.80 -1.45 -20.35
CA VAL A 170 8.61 -0.16 -19.69
C VAL A 170 9.14 -0.25 -18.26
N ILE A 171 10.30 0.35 -18.00
CA ILE A 171 10.99 0.28 -16.71
C ILE A 171 11.12 1.70 -16.15
N LEU A 172 10.49 1.93 -15.00
CA LEU A 172 10.65 3.15 -14.22
C LEU A 172 11.70 2.91 -13.13
N GLU A 173 12.79 3.67 -13.14
CA GLU A 173 13.99 3.43 -12.34
C GLU A 173 14.40 4.65 -11.50
N SER A 174 14.87 4.41 -10.28
CA SER A 174 15.45 5.45 -9.41
C SER A 174 16.55 4.89 -8.50
N ASP A 175 17.56 5.71 -8.21
CA ASP A 175 18.70 5.43 -7.34
C ASP A 175 18.74 6.28 -6.04
N MET A 176 18.06 7.44 -6.00
CA MET A 176 18.18 8.39 -4.88
C MET A 176 16.86 8.71 -4.15
N LEU A 177 15.70 8.28 -4.65
CA LEU A 177 14.38 8.66 -4.11
C LEU A 177 13.32 7.57 -4.44
N PRO A 178 12.09 7.62 -3.86
CA PRO A 178 11.01 6.76 -4.35
C PRO A 178 10.90 6.88 -5.88
N VAL A 179 10.49 5.84 -6.61
CA VAL A 179 10.07 6.08 -8.00
C VAL A 179 8.75 6.85 -7.98
N PHE A 180 7.84 6.51 -7.05
CA PHE A 180 6.57 7.20 -6.89
C PHE A 180 6.36 7.75 -5.48
N SER A 181 5.92 9.01 -5.41
CA SER A 181 5.32 9.61 -4.21
C SER A 181 3.92 10.09 -4.55
N ILE A 182 2.91 9.36 -4.09
CA ILE A 182 1.50 9.56 -4.40
C ILE A 182 0.81 10.09 -3.15
N LEU A 183 0.64 11.41 -3.11
CA LEU A 183 0.22 12.13 -1.91
C LEU A 183 -0.98 13.01 -2.24
N GLU A 184 -2.07 12.86 -1.47
CA GLU A 184 -3.27 13.72 -1.57
C GLU A 184 -3.86 13.78 -2.99
N THR A 185 -3.84 12.65 -3.69
CA THR A 185 -4.20 12.60 -5.12
C THR A 185 -5.67 12.33 -5.40
N GLY A 186 -6.43 11.79 -4.45
CA GLY A 186 -7.70 11.13 -4.75
C GLY A 186 -7.46 9.71 -5.28
N LYS A 187 -7.50 9.50 -6.61
CA LYS A 187 -7.35 8.17 -7.24
C LYS A 187 -6.23 8.12 -8.28
N CYS A 188 -5.28 7.22 -8.11
CA CYS A 188 -4.19 6.96 -9.08
C CYS A 188 -4.21 5.50 -9.56
N ILE A 189 -4.02 5.26 -10.86
CA ILE A 189 -3.91 3.91 -11.42
C ILE A 189 -2.54 3.77 -12.10
N ILE A 190 -1.80 2.73 -11.77
CA ILE A 190 -0.52 2.39 -12.38
C ILE A 190 -0.64 0.96 -12.92
N LYS A 191 -0.41 0.75 -14.22
CA LYS A 191 -0.59 -0.57 -14.82
C LYS A 191 0.45 -0.96 -15.87
N ASN A 192 0.70 -2.26 -15.99
CA ASN A 192 1.48 -2.89 -17.07
C ASN A 192 2.90 -2.30 -17.24
N LEU A 193 3.63 -2.11 -16.14
CA LEU A 193 4.99 -1.58 -16.14
C LEU A 193 5.85 -2.17 -15.01
N THR A 194 7.17 -2.04 -15.12
CA THR A 194 8.12 -2.39 -14.07
C THR A 194 8.57 -1.15 -13.30
N ILE A 195 8.63 -1.25 -11.97
CA ILE A 195 9.17 -0.22 -11.05
C ILE A 195 10.39 -0.80 -10.36
N ARG A 196 11.57 -0.18 -10.54
CA ARG A 196 12.85 -0.70 -10.06
C ARG A 196 13.62 0.35 -9.25
N GLY A 197 13.97 0.01 -8.01
CA GLY A 197 14.92 0.77 -7.20
C GLY A 197 16.31 0.14 -7.27
N VAL A 198 17.33 0.91 -7.66
CA VAL A 198 18.72 0.42 -7.85
C VAL A 198 19.73 0.97 -6.85
N GLY A 199 19.31 1.85 -5.92
CA GLY A 199 20.19 2.47 -4.92
C GLY A 199 20.39 1.63 -3.64
N ASN A 200 21.65 1.46 -3.23
CA ASN A 200 22.06 0.70 -2.02
C ASN A 200 22.98 1.52 -1.07
N THR A 201 23.05 2.85 -1.23
CA THR A 201 23.83 3.70 -0.33
C THR A 201 23.06 3.93 0.97
N GLU A 202 23.71 3.74 2.13
CA GLU A 202 23.04 3.84 3.43
C GLU A 202 22.40 5.20 3.73
N ARG A 203 22.83 6.26 3.04
CA ARG A 203 22.36 7.63 3.25
C ARG A 203 21.01 7.95 2.61
N ASP A 204 20.56 7.17 1.62
CA ASP A 204 19.39 7.48 0.78
C ASP A 204 18.38 6.32 0.71
N LYS A 205 18.31 5.52 1.78
CA LYS A 205 17.36 4.41 1.90
C LYS A 205 15.92 4.93 1.93
N THR A 206 15.08 4.48 0.98
CA THR A 206 13.67 4.87 0.89
C THR A 206 12.79 3.75 0.35
N ASN A 207 11.48 3.87 0.57
CA ASN A 207 10.49 2.96 -0.01
C ASN A 207 10.24 3.35 -1.48
N LEU A 208 10.11 2.36 -2.34
CA LEU A 208 10.10 2.57 -3.79
C LEU A 208 8.80 3.24 -4.27
N VAL A 209 7.66 2.86 -3.69
CA VAL A 209 6.37 3.53 -3.88
C VAL A 209 5.85 3.97 -2.52
N VAL A 210 5.54 5.26 -2.38
CA VAL A 210 5.02 5.84 -1.13
C VAL A 210 3.63 6.42 -1.39
N VAL A 211 2.65 5.99 -0.59
CA VAL A 211 1.24 6.38 -0.73
C VAL A 211 0.71 6.93 0.59
N SER A 212 0.09 8.12 0.53
CA SER A 212 -0.63 8.70 1.65
C SER A 212 -1.86 9.48 1.16
N ARG A 213 -2.96 9.40 1.92
CA ARG A 213 -4.23 10.12 1.63
C ARG A 213 -4.67 9.98 0.16
N SER A 214 -4.53 8.78 -0.38
CA SER A 214 -4.77 8.47 -1.79
C SER A 214 -5.25 7.02 -1.95
N SER A 215 -6.16 6.80 -2.88
CA SER A 215 -6.54 5.48 -3.40
C SER A 215 -5.67 5.14 -4.61
N VAL A 216 -4.88 4.07 -4.54
CA VAL A 216 -3.91 3.69 -5.57
C VAL A 216 -4.13 2.27 -6.02
N HIS A 217 -4.36 2.10 -7.32
CA HIS A 217 -4.49 0.79 -7.96
C HIS A 217 -3.20 0.48 -8.72
N ILE A 218 -2.56 -0.64 -8.41
CA ILE A 218 -1.37 -1.15 -9.10
C ILE A 218 -1.74 -2.49 -9.75
N LEU A 219 -1.72 -2.55 -11.07
CA LEU A 219 -2.30 -3.65 -11.85
C LEU A 219 -1.29 -4.21 -12.86
N ASP A 220 -1.04 -5.53 -12.84
CA ASP A 220 -0.06 -6.17 -13.74
C ASP A 220 1.32 -5.48 -13.75
N CYS A 221 1.82 -5.15 -12.57
CA CYS A 221 3.11 -4.50 -12.40
C CYS A 221 4.15 -5.45 -11.77
N ASP A 222 5.42 -5.16 -12.04
CA ASP A 222 6.56 -5.84 -11.42
C ASP A 222 7.39 -4.83 -10.62
N ILE A 223 7.56 -5.08 -9.32
CA ILE A 223 8.13 -4.12 -8.38
C ILE A 223 9.34 -4.74 -7.70
N ARG A 224 10.50 -4.10 -7.82
CA ARG A 224 11.76 -4.54 -7.20
C ARG A 224 12.52 -3.39 -6.55
N SER A 225 12.99 -3.57 -5.32
CA SER A 225 13.65 -2.49 -4.58
C SER A 225 14.96 -2.92 -3.91
N ALA A 226 16.10 -2.52 -4.47
CA ALA A 226 17.39 -2.64 -3.79
C ALA A 226 17.56 -1.69 -2.59
N SER A 227 16.54 -0.90 -2.22
CA SER A 227 16.61 0.12 -1.16
C SER A 227 15.91 -0.33 0.14
N LEU A 228 14.67 0.11 0.41
CA LEU A 228 13.86 -0.38 1.53
C LEU A 228 12.74 -1.30 1.05
N SER A 229 11.49 -0.97 1.37
CA SER A 229 10.33 -1.74 0.98
C SER A 229 9.89 -1.40 -0.45
N GLY A 230 9.22 -2.34 -1.11
CA GLY A 230 8.66 -2.10 -2.44
C GLY A 230 7.55 -1.04 -2.40
N ILE A 231 6.63 -1.16 -1.45
CA ILE A 231 5.51 -0.24 -1.30
C ILE A 231 5.31 0.10 0.17
N LEU A 232 5.08 1.38 0.47
CA LEU A 232 4.60 1.87 1.76
C LEU A 232 3.28 2.63 1.55
N GLY A 233 2.20 2.14 2.15
CA GLY A 233 0.96 2.90 2.36
C GLY A 233 0.87 3.32 3.82
N TYR A 234 0.71 4.62 4.08
CA TYR A 234 0.63 5.12 5.45
C TYR A 234 -0.36 6.29 5.62
N GLY A 235 -0.98 6.33 6.79
CA GLY A 235 -1.89 7.40 7.19
C GLY A 235 -3.32 7.14 6.75
N LYS A 236 -4.26 7.67 7.52
CA LYS A 236 -5.69 7.64 7.20
C LYS A 236 -5.97 8.13 5.77
N GLY A 237 -6.68 7.30 5.00
CA GLY A 237 -7.02 7.56 3.61
C GLY A 237 -6.00 7.05 2.58
N ALA A 238 -4.91 6.40 3.00
CA ALA A 238 -4.11 5.57 2.10
C ALA A 238 -4.84 4.24 1.86
N ASP A 239 -5.28 4.00 0.63
CA ASP A 239 -5.97 2.77 0.22
C ASP A 239 -5.28 2.16 -1.00
N LEU A 240 -4.58 1.05 -0.78
CA LEU A 240 -3.83 0.34 -1.80
C LEU A 240 -4.67 -0.83 -2.35
N TYR A 241 -4.80 -0.93 -3.67
CA TYR A 241 -5.33 -2.11 -4.34
C TYR A 241 -4.32 -2.64 -5.35
N LEU A 242 -3.86 -3.86 -5.13
CA LEU A 242 -2.93 -4.54 -6.03
C LEU A 242 -3.59 -5.75 -6.67
N LYS A 243 -3.44 -5.87 -7.98
CA LYS A 243 -3.95 -7.01 -8.73
C LYS A 243 -2.92 -7.53 -9.73
N ASP A 244 -2.82 -8.85 -9.83
CA ASP A 244 -2.01 -9.57 -10.84
C ASP A 244 -0.56 -9.07 -10.94
N SER A 245 -0.01 -8.61 -9.81
CA SER A 245 1.29 -7.94 -9.73
C SER A 245 2.31 -8.79 -8.97
N SER A 246 3.60 -8.51 -9.16
CA SER A 246 4.68 -9.17 -8.43
C SER A 246 5.57 -8.17 -7.70
N ILE A 247 5.95 -8.51 -6.46
CA ILE A 247 6.84 -7.71 -5.62
C ILE A 247 7.97 -8.60 -5.11
N SER A 248 9.19 -8.30 -5.52
CA SER A 248 10.33 -9.15 -5.21
C SER A 248 11.63 -8.40 -4.99
N MET A 249 12.63 -9.08 -4.41
CA MET A 249 13.98 -8.55 -4.24
C MET A 249 14.01 -7.19 -3.52
N CYS A 250 13.10 -6.97 -2.57
CA CYS A 250 13.08 -5.81 -1.70
C CYS A 250 14.04 -6.02 -0.53
N ASN A 251 14.86 -5.01 -0.22
CA ASN A 251 15.82 -5.06 0.88
C ASN A 251 15.18 -4.95 2.27
N GLN A 252 13.91 -4.57 2.36
CA GLN A 252 13.05 -4.76 3.53
C GLN A 252 11.81 -5.58 3.14
N SER A 253 10.62 -5.13 3.55
CA SER A 253 9.37 -5.82 3.27
C SER A 253 8.95 -5.62 1.81
N GLY A 254 8.18 -6.53 1.25
CA GLY A 254 7.57 -6.28 -0.07
C GLY A 254 6.59 -5.11 0.03
N ILE A 255 5.65 -5.20 0.96
CA ILE A 255 4.62 -4.18 1.22
C ILE A 255 4.60 -3.85 2.72
N VAL A 256 4.51 -2.56 3.04
CA VAL A 256 4.26 -2.03 4.38
C VAL A 256 2.95 -1.22 4.35
N VAL A 257 2.07 -1.51 5.32
CA VAL A 257 0.81 -0.81 5.54
C VAL A 257 0.84 -0.31 6.99
N SER A 258 0.73 1.00 7.20
CA SER A 258 0.80 1.59 8.55
C SER A 258 -0.18 2.73 8.78
N ASP A 259 -0.38 3.10 10.04
CA ASP A 259 -1.07 4.32 10.48
C ASP A 259 -2.47 4.46 9.87
N ASP A 260 -3.37 3.52 10.19
CA ASP A 260 -4.76 3.47 9.66
C ASP A 260 -4.89 3.25 8.14
N ALA A 261 -3.81 2.88 7.44
CA ALA A 261 -3.87 2.58 6.02
C ALA A 261 -4.58 1.24 5.71
N ARG A 262 -5.14 1.15 4.51
CA ARG A 262 -5.77 -0.06 3.97
C ARG A 262 -4.98 -0.60 2.78
N CYS A 263 -4.90 -1.93 2.67
CA CYS A 263 -4.32 -2.60 1.51
C CYS A 263 -5.11 -3.86 1.15
N THR A 264 -5.42 -4.02 -0.13
CA THR A 264 -6.09 -5.19 -0.70
C THR A 264 -5.23 -5.78 -1.80
N LEU A 265 -4.94 -7.08 -1.71
CA LEU A 265 -4.13 -7.84 -2.67
C LEU A 265 -4.98 -8.93 -3.30
N GLU A 266 -4.98 -9.02 -4.63
CA GLU A 266 -5.72 -10.03 -5.40
C GLU A 266 -4.82 -10.63 -6.49
N GLY A 267 -4.51 -11.93 -6.44
CA GLY A 267 -3.65 -12.53 -7.48
C GLY A 267 -2.19 -12.03 -7.40
N VAL A 268 -1.73 -11.56 -6.24
CA VAL A 268 -0.40 -10.95 -6.10
C VAL A 268 0.64 -11.99 -5.70
N SER A 269 1.84 -11.89 -6.27
CA SER A 269 3.00 -12.71 -5.91
C SER A 269 4.05 -11.89 -5.15
N LEU A 270 4.31 -12.21 -3.89
CA LEU A 270 5.39 -11.61 -3.09
C LEU A 270 6.44 -12.65 -2.77
N TYR A 271 7.69 -12.41 -3.20
CA TYR A 271 8.76 -13.38 -3.00
C TYR A 271 10.16 -12.79 -2.90
N SER A 272 11.08 -13.52 -2.23
CA SER A 272 12.50 -13.16 -2.15
C SER A 272 12.78 -11.75 -1.61
N ASN A 273 11.97 -11.30 -0.64
CA ASN A 273 12.16 -10.04 0.07
C ASN A 273 12.95 -10.31 1.37
N SER A 274 13.81 -9.36 1.76
CA SER A 274 14.72 -9.51 2.90
C SER A 274 14.01 -9.36 4.26
N GLY A 275 12.93 -8.57 4.30
CA GLY A 275 12.03 -8.44 5.43
C GLY A 275 10.87 -9.43 5.38
N ALA A 276 9.75 -9.07 6.02
CA ALA A 276 8.50 -9.81 5.85
C ALA A 276 7.97 -9.58 4.44
N GLN A 277 7.27 -10.53 3.82
CA GLN A 277 6.70 -10.26 2.50
C GLN A 277 5.68 -9.11 2.59
N ILE A 278 4.83 -9.15 3.62
CA ILE A 278 3.90 -8.07 3.96
C ILE A 278 4.03 -7.74 5.45
N LEU A 279 4.07 -6.45 5.78
CA LEU A 279 3.99 -5.92 7.14
C LEU A 279 2.79 -4.97 7.27
N ALA A 280 1.80 -5.34 8.06
CA ALA A 280 0.74 -4.45 8.54
C ALA A 280 1.05 -4.05 9.98
N ARG A 281 1.04 -2.75 10.28
CA ARG A 281 1.26 -2.24 11.64
C ARG A 281 0.45 -0.97 11.92
N ASP A 282 0.39 -0.54 13.16
CA ASP A 282 -0.13 0.76 13.59
C ASP A 282 -1.58 0.99 13.09
N ASN A 283 -2.52 0.13 13.48
CA ASN A 283 -3.94 0.16 13.09
C ASN A 283 -4.22 -0.08 11.59
N ALA A 284 -3.33 -0.76 10.87
CA ALA A 284 -3.50 -1.07 9.46
C ALA A 284 -4.56 -2.15 9.20
N ASN A 285 -5.19 -2.11 8.02
CA ASN A 285 -6.15 -3.12 7.56
C ASN A 285 -5.67 -3.78 6.27
N LEU A 286 -5.37 -5.07 6.33
CA LEU A 286 -4.81 -5.84 5.23
C LEU A 286 -5.80 -6.94 4.78
N PHE A 287 -6.07 -6.99 3.48
CA PHE A 287 -6.91 -7.99 2.83
C PHE A 287 -6.12 -8.70 1.75
N VAL A 288 -6.04 -10.02 1.81
CA VAL A 288 -5.22 -10.85 0.91
C VAL A 288 -6.09 -11.94 0.30
N PHE A 289 -6.18 -11.98 -1.02
CA PHE A 289 -7.01 -12.91 -1.76
C PHE A 289 -6.21 -13.56 -2.88
N ASN A 290 -6.35 -14.89 -3.04
CA ASN A 290 -5.78 -15.63 -4.17
C ASN A 290 -4.31 -15.29 -4.45
N SER A 291 -3.50 -15.12 -3.40
CA SER A 291 -2.14 -14.58 -3.51
C SER A 291 -1.09 -15.60 -3.10
N GLN A 292 0.13 -15.46 -3.63
CA GLN A 292 1.27 -16.33 -3.33
C GLN A 292 2.34 -15.54 -2.58
N ILE A 293 2.67 -15.96 -1.37
CA ILE A 293 3.55 -15.25 -0.45
C ILE A 293 4.64 -16.21 -0.01
N SER A 294 5.84 -16.09 -0.59
CA SER A 294 6.83 -17.15 -0.44
C SER A 294 8.28 -16.71 -0.38
N ASN A 295 9.17 -17.61 0.02
CA ASN A 295 10.62 -17.44 -0.11
C ASN A 295 11.16 -16.15 0.54
N GLY A 296 10.51 -15.66 1.61
CA GLY A 296 10.98 -14.50 2.37
C GLY A 296 12.10 -14.84 3.34
N ASN A 297 12.99 -13.88 3.59
CA ASN A 297 14.01 -14.03 4.64
C ASN A 297 13.47 -13.85 6.06
N ASN A 298 12.22 -13.40 6.20
CA ASN A 298 11.51 -13.27 7.47
C ASN A 298 10.17 -14.03 7.42
N ALA A 299 9.10 -13.49 8.02
CA ALA A 299 7.75 -14.03 7.93
C ALA A 299 7.14 -13.80 6.55
N GLY A 300 6.15 -14.62 6.17
CA GLY A 300 5.30 -14.32 5.03
C GLY A 300 4.49 -13.05 5.30
N ILE A 301 3.55 -13.12 6.24
CA ILE A 301 2.74 -11.96 6.66
C ILE A 301 3.04 -11.65 8.13
N ARG A 302 3.29 -10.38 8.45
CA ARG A 302 3.35 -9.89 9.83
C ARG A 302 2.28 -8.84 10.05
N VAL A 303 1.47 -9.02 11.09
CA VAL A 303 0.38 -8.14 11.52
C VAL A 303 0.71 -7.69 12.94
N ASP A 304 0.86 -6.39 13.14
CA ASP A 304 1.39 -5.82 14.37
C ASP A 304 0.60 -4.60 14.85
N SER A 305 0.73 -4.25 16.13
CA SER A 305 0.24 -2.99 16.71
C SER A 305 -1.22 -2.65 16.29
N GLU A 306 -2.19 -3.40 16.83
CA GLU A 306 -3.63 -3.18 16.63
C GLU A 306 -4.09 -3.28 15.16
N SER A 307 -3.36 -4.03 14.33
CA SER A 307 -3.69 -4.20 12.92
C SER A 307 -4.56 -5.43 12.66
N ASN A 308 -5.24 -5.42 11.51
CA ASN A 308 -6.16 -6.47 11.10
C ASN A 308 -5.71 -7.14 9.80
N LEU A 309 -5.83 -8.47 9.73
CA LEU A 309 -5.65 -9.26 8.53
C LEU A 309 -6.92 -10.05 8.19
N PHE A 310 -7.33 -9.99 6.93
CA PHE A 310 -8.20 -10.97 6.32
C PHE A 310 -7.44 -11.66 5.19
N CYS A 311 -7.30 -12.99 5.24
CA CYS A 311 -6.58 -13.77 4.25
C CYS A 311 -7.46 -14.91 3.75
N ASP A 312 -7.67 -15.02 2.45
CA ASP A 312 -8.52 -16.05 1.85
C ASP A 312 -7.93 -16.61 0.56
N VAL A 313 -8.14 -17.91 0.32
CA VAL A 313 -7.69 -18.65 -0.88
C VAL A 313 -6.22 -18.40 -1.22
N SER A 314 -5.34 -18.24 -0.22
CA SER A 314 -3.95 -17.81 -0.46
C SER A 314 -2.94 -18.88 -0.02
N GLU A 315 -1.72 -18.78 -0.58
CA GLU A 315 -0.62 -19.70 -0.25
C GLU A 315 0.55 -18.94 0.37
N ILE A 316 0.93 -19.35 1.58
CA ILE A 316 2.02 -18.76 2.37
C ILE A 316 3.06 -19.83 2.66
N ALA A 317 4.17 -19.82 1.93
CA ALA A 317 5.10 -20.96 1.94
C ALA A 317 6.58 -20.63 1.84
N ASN A 318 7.44 -21.54 2.31
CA ASN A 318 8.90 -21.44 2.12
C ASN A 318 9.55 -20.18 2.73
N ASN A 319 8.93 -19.56 3.75
CA ASN A 319 9.51 -18.40 4.43
C ASN A 319 10.51 -18.85 5.51
N LYS A 320 11.58 -18.08 5.72
CA LYS A 320 12.65 -18.41 6.68
C LYS A 320 12.25 -18.25 8.15
N ARG A 321 11.10 -17.64 8.44
CA ARG A 321 10.49 -17.62 9.78
C ARG A 321 9.10 -18.25 9.72
N ALA A 322 8.11 -17.65 10.37
CA ALA A 322 6.75 -18.17 10.37
C ALA A 322 6.03 -17.82 9.06
N GLY A 323 5.00 -18.58 8.69
CA GLY A 323 4.13 -18.19 7.59
C GLY A 323 3.42 -16.88 7.91
N ILE A 324 2.69 -16.84 9.02
CA ILE A 324 1.96 -15.65 9.49
C ILE A 324 2.33 -15.37 10.95
N ILE A 325 2.64 -14.11 11.28
CA ILE A 325 2.85 -13.61 12.64
C ILE A 325 1.79 -12.57 12.96
N ILE A 326 1.13 -12.70 14.10
CA ILE A 326 0.11 -11.78 14.61
C ILE A 326 0.54 -11.36 16.01
N SER A 327 0.76 -10.06 16.23
CA SER A 327 1.30 -9.51 17.47
C SER A 327 0.74 -8.14 17.87
N TYR A 328 0.89 -7.81 19.16
CA TYR A 328 0.51 -6.56 19.81
C TYR A 328 -0.94 -6.14 19.54
N ASN A 329 -1.89 -6.84 20.17
CA ASN A 329 -3.34 -6.56 20.07
C ASN A 329 -3.90 -6.62 18.64
N SER A 330 -3.24 -7.36 17.74
CA SER A 330 -3.68 -7.49 16.35
C SER A 330 -4.65 -8.66 16.19
N CYS A 331 -5.45 -8.62 15.12
CA CYS A 331 -6.40 -9.68 14.83
C CYS A 331 -6.27 -10.18 13.39
N ALA A 332 -6.51 -11.48 13.20
CA ALA A 332 -6.54 -12.07 11.85
C ALA A 332 -7.67 -13.06 11.65
N THR A 333 -8.26 -13.05 10.47
CA THR A 333 -9.14 -14.11 9.95
C THR A 333 -8.48 -14.75 8.73
N ILE A 334 -8.25 -16.06 8.78
CA ILE A 334 -7.56 -16.80 7.73
C ILE A 334 -8.49 -17.93 7.25
N LYS A 335 -8.80 -17.95 5.96
CA LYS A 335 -9.75 -18.88 5.35
C LYS A 335 -9.19 -19.57 4.12
N ASN A 336 -9.59 -20.81 3.87
CA ASN A 336 -9.34 -21.57 2.61
C ASN A 336 -7.87 -21.53 2.11
N SER A 337 -6.90 -21.40 3.02
CA SER A 337 -5.52 -21.06 2.66
C SER A 337 -4.56 -22.20 2.97
N ARG A 338 -3.43 -22.23 2.24
CA ARG A 338 -2.33 -23.19 2.46
C ARG A 338 -1.15 -22.49 3.12
N ILE A 339 -0.73 -22.99 4.28
CA ILE A 339 0.40 -22.42 5.03
C ILE A 339 1.41 -23.54 5.28
N ASN A 340 2.49 -23.55 4.51
CA ASN A 340 3.35 -24.73 4.45
C ASN A 340 4.84 -24.46 4.27
N ASN A 341 5.68 -25.43 4.61
CA ASN A 341 7.13 -25.36 4.34
C ASN A 341 7.82 -24.10 4.92
N ASN A 342 7.25 -23.45 5.94
CA ASN A 342 7.90 -22.33 6.62
C ASN A 342 8.88 -22.87 7.66
N ARG A 343 10.06 -22.24 7.82
CA ARG A 343 11.10 -22.78 8.71
C ARG A 343 10.75 -22.72 10.20
N ALA A 344 9.86 -21.82 10.61
CA ALA A 344 9.36 -21.74 11.98
C ALA A 344 7.95 -22.35 12.08
N SER A 345 7.03 -21.68 12.78
CA SER A 345 5.62 -22.10 12.84
C SER A 345 4.85 -21.71 11.57
N GLY A 346 3.79 -22.43 11.22
CA GLY A 346 2.87 -21.97 10.17
C GLY A 346 2.24 -20.63 10.54
N ILE A 347 1.59 -20.57 11.71
CA ILE A 347 1.02 -19.34 12.28
C ILE A 347 1.58 -19.13 13.70
N THR A 348 1.94 -17.89 14.04
CA THR A 348 2.31 -17.48 15.40
C THR A 348 1.41 -16.34 15.85
N VAL A 349 0.77 -16.48 17.01
CA VAL A 349 -0.08 -15.47 17.64
C VAL A 349 0.53 -15.09 18.99
N SER A 350 0.69 -13.78 19.22
CA SER A 350 1.39 -13.27 20.40
C SER A 350 0.86 -11.93 20.92
N ASN A 351 1.22 -11.58 22.15
CA ASN A 351 0.99 -10.27 22.77
C ASN A 351 -0.48 -9.79 22.66
N MET A 352 -1.40 -10.54 23.27
CA MET A 352 -2.84 -10.17 23.32
C MET A 352 -3.51 -10.09 21.95
N SER A 353 -2.97 -10.83 20.98
CA SER A 353 -3.54 -10.89 19.63
C SER A 353 -4.57 -12.00 19.50
N CYS A 354 -5.42 -11.86 18.50
CA CYS A 354 -6.50 -12.80 18.22
C CYS A 354 -6.44 -13.40 16.82
N THR A 355 -6.92 -14.63 16.65
CA THR A 355 -7.07 -15.20 15.31
C THR A 355 -8.27 -16.14 15.17
N THR A 356 -8.82 -16.19 13.96
CA THR A 356 -9.82 -17.15 13.47
C THR A 356 -9.25 -17.87 12.26
N ILE A 357 -9.31 -19.21 12.26
CA ILE A 357 -8.74 -20.04 11.19
C ILE A 357 -9.80 -21.05 10.72
N GLU A 358 -10.18 -20.97 9.45
CA GLU A 358 -11.26 -21.76 8.84
C GLU A 358 -10.79 -22.38 7.52
N ASP A 359 -11.08 -23.66 7.30
CA ASP A 359 -10.81 -24.41 6.07
C ASP A 359 -9.37 -24.31 5.53
N CYS A 360 -8.39 -24.14 6.43
CA CYS A 360 -6.99 -24.03 6.07
C CYS A 360 -6.25 -25.37 6.11
N GLN A 361 -5.20 -25.48 5.29
CA GLN A 361 -4.25 -26.58 5.29
C GLN A 361 -2.90 -26.07 5.82
N ILE A 362 -2.49 -26.54 6.99
CA ILE A 362 -1.23 -26.12 7.63
C ILE A 362 -0.34 -27.34 7.83
N TYR A 363 0.77 -27.42 7.11
CA TYR A 363 1.59 -28.61 7.02
C TYR A 363 3.06 -28.33 6.62
N GLN A 364 3.97 -29.24 6.94
CA GLN A 364 5.40 -29.18 6.67
C GLN A 364 6.10 -27.93 7.22
N ASN A 365 5.62 -27.32 8.31
CA ASN A 365 6.31 -26.22 8.97
C ASN A 365 7.34 -26.74 9.99
N GLY A 366 8.46 -26.03 10.15
CA GLY A 366 9.65 -26.55 10.83
C GLY A 366 9.56 -26.63 12.36
N ILE A 367 8.65 -25.88 13.00
CA ILE A 367 8.49 -25.89 14.48
C ILE A 367 7.10 -26.40 14.89
N SER A 368 6.03 -25.85 14.33
CA SER A 368 4.64 -26.20 14.67
C SER A 368 3.69 -25.72 13.58
N GLY A 369 2.50 -26.30 13.52
CA GLY A 369 1.44 -25.75 12.67
C GLY A 369 1.01 -24.36 13.16
N ILE A 370 0.60 -24.26 14.42
CA ILE A 370 0.12 -23.02 15.05
C ILE A 370 0.74 -22.87 16.44
N ARG A 371 1.25 -21.67 16.76
CA ARG A 371 1.84 -21.34 18.06
C ARG A 371 1.13 -20.15 18.71
N PHE A 372 0.84 -20.25 20.00
CA PHE A 372 0.30 -19.18 20.84
C PHE A 372 1.25 -18.84 21.99
N ASP A 373 1.33 -17.56 22.37
CA ASP A 373 1.92 -17.13 23.65
C ASP A 373 0.87 -16.97 24.76
N LYS A 374 1.36 -16.82 26.00
CA LYS A 374 0.58 -16.95 27.25
C LYS A 374 -0.55 -15.92 27.44
N ASN A 375 -0.69 -14.93 26.56
CA ASN A 375 -1.71 -13.87 26.66
C ASN A 375 -2.53 -13.67 25.38
N SER A 376 -2.44 -14.56 24.39
CA SER A 376 -3.16 -14.42 23.13
C SER A 376 -4.47 -15.23 23.13
N ASP A 377 -5.55 -14.61 22.68
CA ASP A 377 -6.87 -15.22 22.64
C ASP A 377 -7.12 -15.94 21.31
N PHE A 378 -7.88 -17.03 21.37
CA PHE A 378 -8.22 -17.85 20.21
C PHE A 378 -9.72 -18.11 20.16
N PHE A 379 -10.38 -17.67 19.09
CA PHE A 379 -11.85 -17.59 19.04
C PHE A 379 -12.52 -18.75 18.29
N ASN A 380 -11.89 -19.36 17.27
CA ASN A 380 -12.51 -20.46 16.52
C ASN A 380 -11.51 -21.30 15.70
N TYR A 381 -11.71 -22.63 15.67
CA TYR A 381 -10.90 -23.61 14.90
C TYR A 381 -11.79 -24.55 14.07
N ALA A 382 -11.64 -24.48 12.75
CA ALA A 382 -12.13 -25.52 11.83
C ALA A 382 -11.11 -25.68 10.68
N SER A 383 -10.00 -26.38 10.89
CA SER A 383 -8.93 -26.51 9.88
C SER A 383 -8.12 -27.81 10.01
N ASN A 384 -7.45 -28.21 8.93
CA ASN A 384 -6.63 -29.43 8.88
C ASN A 384 -5.15 -29.10 9.11
N VAL A 385 -4.70 -29.25 10.36
CA VAL A 385 -3.30 -29.05 10.77
C VAL A 385 -2.63 -30.41 10.89
N LYS A 386 -1.66 -30.69 10.02
CA LYS A 386 -0.95 -31.98 10.00
C LYS A 386 0.37 -31.97 10.76
N ASP A 387 0.89 -30.79 11.11
CA ASP A 387 2.21 -30.64 11.73
C ASP A 387 2.28 -31.03 13.21
N GLY A 388 1.17 -31.45 13.80
CA GLY A 388 1.07 -31.66 15.24
C GLY A 388 1.29 -30.35 16.00
N VAL A 389 0.69 -30.26 17.18
CA VAL A 389 0.93 -29.18 18.14
C VAL A 389 0.36 -27.81 17.72
N VAL A 390 -0.84 -27.53 18.23
CA VAL A 390 -1.13 -26.19 18.77
C VAL A 390 -0.25 -26.05 20.00
N THR A 391 0.91 -25.41 19.90
CA THR A 391 1.76 -25.20 21.10
C THR A 391 1.26 -23.96 21.82
N ILE A 392 0.52 -24.14 22.91
CA ILE A 392 0.23 -23.09 23.89
C ILE A 392 1.44 -23.04 24.81
N ASN A 393 2.36 -22.09 24.59
CA ASN A 393 3.52 -21.94 25.45
C ASN A 393 3.11 -21.17 26.72
N THR A 394 2.63 -21.88 27.72
CA THR A 394 2.54 -21.38 29.09
C THR A 394 3.96 -21.31 29.68
N SER A 395 4.46 -20.11 29.98
CA SER A 395 5.82 -19.88 30.50
C SER A 395 6.19 -20.80 31.67
N LYS A 396 7.17 -21.67 31.41
CA LYS A 396 8.49 -21.82 32.02
C LYS A 396 8.72 -21.86 33.54
N ASP A 397 7.78 -21.52 34.41
CA ASP A 397 7.98 -21.65 35.87
C ASP A 397 7.40 -22.94 36.47
N ASP A 398 6.77 -23.80 35.66
CA ASP A 398 6.28 -25.12 36.06
C ASP A 398 6.95 -26.29 35.28
N ILE A 399 8.06 -26.03 34.57
CA ILE A 399 8.70 -27.01 33.65
C ILE A 399 9.59 -28.04 34.36
N GLU A 400 9.76 -28.00 35.69
CA GLU A 400 10.54 -29.05 36.37
C GLU A 400 9.76 -30.34 36.68
N ASP A 401 8.42 -30.38 36.61
CA ASP A 401 7.67 -31.57 37.08
C ASP A 401 6.88 -32.38 36.03
N ASP A 402 6.54 -31.86 34.85
CA ASP A 402 5.65 -32.58 33.90
C ASP A 402 6.34 -33.14 32.63
N LEU A 403 7.66 -33.13 32.55
CA LEU A 403 8.44 -33.83 31.49
C LEU A 403 8.65 -35.33 31.76
N LYS A 404 7.66 -36.00 32.35
CA LYS A 404 7.60 -37.47 32.39
C LYS A 404 6.22 -37.97 32.00
N SER A 405 5.98 -38.19 30.70
CA SER A 405 5.33 -39.43 30.25
C SER A 405 5.20 -39.55 28.72
N GLU A 406 5.70 -40.69 28.25
CA GLU A 406 5.25 -41.52 27.12
C GLU A 406 5.55 -41.17 25.66
N ALA A 407 5.78 -39.92 25.25
CA ALA A 407 6.16 -39.67 23.84
C ALA A 407 7.69 -39.74 23.57
N ILE A 408 8.52 -39.47 24.58
CA ILE A 408 9.99 -39.47 24.46
C ILE A 408 10.56 -40.90 24.47
N ASP A 409 9.93 -41.82 25.20
CA ASP A 409 10.42 -43.20 25.35
C ASP A 409 10.30 -44.02 24.05
N GLU A 410 9.36 -43.72 23.16
CA GLU A 410 9.20 -44.42 21.89
C GLU A 410 10.19 -43.91 20.82
N PHE A 411 10.51 -42.61 20.85
CA PHE A 411 11.50 -41.98 19.96
C PHE A 411 12.94 -42.37 20.32
N VAL A 412 13.24 -42.56 21.62
CA VAL A 412 14.55 -43.07 22.08
C VAL A 412 14.73 -44.56 21.77
N LYS A 413 13.64 -45.35 21.74
CA LYS A 413 13.71 -46.79 21.45
C LYS A 413 13.92 -47.13 19.97
N ASN A 414 13.48 -46.28 19.04
CA ASN A 414 13.60 -46.53 17.59
C ASN A 414 13.96 -45.25 16.79
N PRO A 415 15.20 -44.74 16.89
CA PRO A 415 15.64 -43.67 16.00
C PRO A 415 15.73 -44.17 14.53
N PRO A 416 15.25 -43.40 13.53
CA PRO A 416 15.46 -43.75 12.13
C PRO A 416 16.95 -43.65 11.75
N PRO A 417 17.44 -44.44 10.79
CA PRO A 417 18.87 -44.48 10.46
C PRO A 417 19.33 -43.14 9.89
N THR A 418 20.30 -42.52 10.59
CA THR A 418 20.91 -41.24 10.23
C THR A 418 22.21 -41.46 9.47
N ASP A 419 22.24 -41.08 8.20
CA ASP A 419 23.48 -40.84 7.44
C ASP A 419 23.36 -39.50 6.69
N VAL A 420 23.56 -38.39 7.41
CA VAL A 420 23.90 -37.07 6.85
C VAL A 420 24.79 -36.32 7.86
N PRO A 421 25.92 -35.68 7.46
CA PRO A 421 26.88 -35.11 8.41
C PRO A 421 26.42 -33.75 8.98
N HIS A 422 26.71 -33.53 10.27
CA HIS A 422 26.47 -32.29 11.01
C HIS A 422 27.45 -31.15 10.64
N PRO A 423 27.01 -29.87 10.60
CA PRO A 423 27.89 -28.70 10.69
C PRO A 423 28.15 -28.32 12.18
N PRO A 424 29.24 -27.58 12.47
CA PRO A 424 29.71 -27.38 13.85
C PRO A 424 28.92 -26.33 14.64
N ASP A 425 28.88 -26.55 15.96
CA ASP A 425 28.20 -25.76 16.99
C ASP A 425 28.67 -24.30 17.08
N THR A 426 27.74 -23.35 16.97
CA THR A 426 27.97 -21.92 17.27
C THR A 426 26.83 -21.27 18.07
N LEU A 427 26.08 -22.04 18.87
CA LEU A 427 24.97 -21.48 19.66
C LEU A 427 25.41 -20.90 21.01
N GLU A 428 26.53 -21.36 21.59
CA GLU A 428 27.02 -20.86 22.88
C GLU A 428 27.64 -19.46 22.80
N SER A 429 28.13 -19.05 21.63
CA SER A 429 28.77 -17.74 21.43
C SER A 429 27.75 -16.58 21.41
N ALA A 430 26.57 -16.81 20.83
CA ALA A 430 25.55 -15.77 20.66
C ALA A 430 24.75 -15.48 21.94
N VAL A 431 24.61 -16.48 22.82
CA VAL A 431 23.88 -16.32 24.10
C VAL A 431 24.72 -15.55 25.12
N ILE A 432 26.06 -15.70 25.08
CA ILE A 432 26.98 -14.94 25.94
C ILE A 432 27.06 -13.46 25.49
N GLU A 433 27.01 -13.18 24.18
CA GLU A 433 27.11 -11.80 23.67
C GLU A 433 25.89 -10.91 24.00
N ILE A 434 24.67 -11.45 24.01
CA ILE A 434 23.46 -10.68 24.34
C ILE A 434 23.38 -10.37 25.84
N SER A 435 23.85 -11.27 26.70
CA SER A 435 23.88 -11.05 28.15
C SER A 435 24.89 -9.99 28.58
N PHE A 436 26.04 -9.87 27.90
CA PHE A 436 27.04 -8.85 28.23
C PHE A 436 26.61 -7.42 27.86
N ILE A 437 25.87 -7.23 26.76
CA ILE A 437 25.42 -5.90 26.31
C ILE A 437 24.38 -5.32 27.28
N LEU A 438 23.42 -6.13 27.71
CA LEU A 438 22.39 -5.71 28.69
C LEU A 438 22.99 -5.40 30.08
N ILE A 439 24.01 -6.14 30.51
CA ILE A 439 24.66 -5.90 31.81
C ILE A 439 25.45 -4.58 31.81
N PHE A 440 26.12 -4.21 30.71
CA PHE A 440 26.86 -2.95 30.61
C PHE A 440 25.96 -1.72 30.54
N GLU A 441 24.81 -1.81 29.87
CA GLU A 441 23.84 -0.70 29.84
C GLU A 441 23.25 -0.42 31.23
N VAL A 442 22.93 -1.47 31.99
CA VAL A 442 22.38 -1.35 33.35
C VAL A 442 23.43 -0.80 34.33
N ILE A 443 24.69 -1.28 34.26
CA ILE A 443 25.77 -0.75 35.12
C ILE A 443 26.09 0.70 34.77
N GLY A 444 26.05 1.08 33.48
CA GLY A 444 26.25 2.45 33.02
C GLY A 444 25.19 3.41 33.56
N MET A 445 23.93 3.01 33.56
CA MET A 445 22.83 3.81 34.11
C MET A 445 22.96 4.00 35.63
N ILE A 446 23.27 2.93 36.37
CA ILE A 446 23.44 2.97 37.83
C ILE A 446 24.63 3.87 38.21
N MET A 447 25.75 3.80 37.47
CA MET A 447 26.92 4.60 37.77
C MET A 447 26.70 6.11 37.49
N ILE A 448 25.88 6.45 36.49
CA ILE A 448 25.51 7.84 36.17
C ILE A 448 24.59 8.44 37.24
N GLU A 449 23.63 7.68 37.75
CA GLU A 449 22.79 8.14 38.87
C GLU A 449 23.61 8.34 40.15
N VAL A 450 24.51 7.40 40.47
CA VAL A 450 25.39 7.50 41.64
C VAL A 450 26.33 8.71 41.55
N LEU A 451 26.90 8.99 40.37
CA LEU A 451 27.74 10.17 40.14
C LEU A 451 26.94 11.49 40.14
N GLY A 452 25.71 11.48 39.63
CA GLY A 452 24.80 12.64 39.66
C GLY A 452 24.42 13.05 41.08
N VAL A 453 24.22 12.07 41.97
CA VAL A 453 23.92 12.31 43.40
C VAL A 453 25.17 12.72 44.18
N LEU A 454 26.34 12.14 43.90
CA LEU A 454 27.59 12.46 44.61
C LEU A 454 28.18 13.84 44.29
N PHE A 455 27.99 14.35 43.07
CA PHE A 455 28.61 15.61 42.62
C PHE A 455 27.64 16.77 42.36
N GLY A 456 26.32 16.55 42.48
CA GLY A 456 25.32 17.61 42.35
C GLY A 456 25.22 18.25 40.96
N ILE A 457 25.69 17.55 39.91
CA ILE A 457 25.72 18.07 38.54
C ILE A 457 24.49 17.57 37.78
N ARG A 458 23.57 18.48 37.41
CA ARG A 458 22.55 18.20 36.39
C ARG A 458 23.22 18.17 35.01
N ILE A 459 23.59 16.98 34.55
CA ILE A 459 24.10 16.80 33.19
C ILE A 459 22.90 16.85 32.23
N GLY A 460 22.89 17.85 31.34
CA GLY A 460 21.83 18.00 30.33
C GLY A 460 21.82 16.83 29.35
N LEU A 461 20.62 16.45 28.88
CA LEU A 461 20.36 15.29 28.00
C LEU A 461 21.32 15.19 26.78
N GLY A 462 21.76 16.33 26.25
CA GLY A 462 22.73 16.37 25.14
C GLY A 462 24.14 15.86 25.49
N TYR A 463 24.60 16.08 26.73
CA TYR A 463 25.89 15.54 27.19
C TYR A 463 25.81 14.03 27.46
N MET A 464 24.64 13.52 27.88
CA MET A 464 24.43 12.07 28.01
C MET A 464 24.49 11.36 26.66
N LEU A 465 23.86 11.93 25.62
CA LEU A 465 23.92 11.37 24.27
C LEU A 465 25.33 11.39 23.68
N LEU A 466 26.12 12.42 23.99
CA LEU A 466 27.53 12.51 23.57
C LEU A 466 28.39 11.41 24.23
N ILE A 467 28.23 11.19 25.54
CA ILE A 467 28.98 10.16 26.27
C ILE A 467 28.58 8.76 25.78
N MET A 468 27.29 8.50 25.58
CA MET A 468 26.81 7.22 25.01
C MET A 468 27.37 6.98 23.59
N GLY A 469 27.45 8.03 22.76
CA GLY A 469 28.07 7.93 21.43
C GLY A 469 29.55 7.58 21.48
N ILE A 470 30.31 8.17 22.41
CA ILE A 470 31.75 7.89 22.59
C ILE A 470 31.97 6.47 23.11
N VAL A 471 31.16 6.01 24.08
CA VAL A 471 31.26 4.64 24.62
C VAL A 471 30.88 3.60 23.55
N GLY A 472 29.85 3.86 22.75
CA GLY A 472 29.48 3.02 21.60
C GLY A 472 30.57 2.95 20.52
N ALA A 473 31.26 4.08 20.26
CA ALA A 473 32.36 4.12 19.32
C ALA A 473 33.59 3.32 19.82
N ILE A 474 33.94 3.44 21.10
CA ILE A 474 35.08 2.71 21.69
C ILE A 474 34.82 1.20 21.74
N THR A 475 33.60 0.79 22.08
CA THR A 475 33.19 -0.63 22.08
C THR A 475 33.15 -1.22 20.66
N GLY A 476 32.63 -0.46 19.69
CA GLY A 476 32.67 -0.85 18.27
C GLY A 476 34.09 -0.99 17.73
N PHE A 477 35.00 -0.08 18.11
CA PHE A 477 36.41 -0.14 17.70
C PHE A 477 37.15 -1.33 18.35
N GLY A 478 36.84 -1.64 19.62
CA GLY A 478 37.37 -2.81 20.32
C GLY A 478 36.92 -4.13 19.69
N TYR A 479 35.68 -4.21 19.19
CA TYR A 479 35.16 -5.38 18.49
C TYR A 479 35.86 -5.61 17.14
N ILE A 480 36.15 -4.54 16.40
CA ILE A 480 36.88 -4.64 15.12
C ILE A 480 38.32 -5.10 15.35
N ILE A 481 39.01 -4.59 16.38
CA ILE A 481 40.38 -5.02 16.72
C ILE A 481 40.45 -6.47 17.21
N ARG A 482 39.35 -7.04 17.70
CA ARG A 482 39.29 -8.44 18.19
C ARG A 482 38.92 -9.45 17.11
N LYS A 483 38.38 -8.97 15.98
CA LYS A 483 37.91 -9.78 14.84
C LYS A 483 38.93 -9.86 13.70
N TYR A 484 39.94 -8.99 13.72
CA TYR A 484 41.17 -9.04 12.91
C TYR A 484 42.36 -9.40 13.81
#